data_AF-A0A800CD87-F1
#
_entry.id   AF-A0A800CD87-F1
#
_cell.length_a   1.000
_cell.length_b   1.000
_cell.length_c   1.000
_cell.angle_alpha   90.00
_cell.angle_beta   90.00
_cell.angle_gamma   90.00
#
_symmetry.space_group_name_H-M   'P 1'
#
loop_
_entity.id
_entity.type
_entity.pdbx_description
1 polymer ?
#
loop_
_entity_poly.entity_id
_entity_poly.type
_entity_poly.pdbx_seq_one_letter_code
_entity_poly.pdbx_strand_id
1 'polypeptide(L)' 'MRIGILGGGQLARMLALAGYPLGLDFSVLEPAPDACAAALSTHI' A
#
# COMPACT_ATOMS: atom_id res chain seq x y z
N MET A 1 2.67 12.95 3.17
CA MET A 1 1.20 12.95 2.91
C MET A 1 0.77 11.50 2.86
N ARG A 2 -0.36 11.12 3.50
CA ARG A 2 -0.79 9.72 3.58
C ARG A 2 -1.88 9.41 2.56
N ILE A 3 -1.68 8.36 1.76
CA ILE A 3 -2.62 7.87 0.75
C ILE A 3 -3.23 6.55 1.20
N GLY A 4 -4.56 6.47 1.20
CA GLY A 4 -5.31 5.24 1.43
C GLY A 4 -5.58 4.50 0.12
N ILE A 5 -5.35 3.19 0.10
CA ILE A 5 -5.64 2.30 -1.03
C ILE A 5 -6.65 1.24 -0.57
N LEU A 6 -7.72 1.05 -1.33
CA LEU A 6 -8.69 -0.04 -1.11
C LEU A 6 -8.29 -1.21 -2.01
N GLY A 7 -7.79 -2.29 -1.41
CA GLY A 7 -7.25 -3.47 -2.09
C GLY A 7 -5.72 -3.56 -1.99
N GLY A 8 -5.23 -4.70 -1.50
CA GLY A 8 -3.83 -4.96 -1.10
C GLY A 8 -2.99 -5.73 -2.12
N GLY A 9 -3.45 -5.86 -3.35
CA GLY A 9 -2.80 -6.66 -4.39
C GLY A 9 -1.51 -6.06 -4.96
N GLN A 10 -0.98 -6.68 -6.02
CA GLN A 10 0.28 -6.28 -6.66
C GLN A 10 0.28 -4.84 -7.19
N LEU A 11 -0.87 -4.32 -7.62
CA LEU A 11 -0.99 -2.95 -8.11
C LEU A 11 -0.82 -1.92 -6.98
N ALA A 12 -1.36 -2.20 -5.79
CA ALA A 12 -1.18 -1.36 -4.61
C ALA A 12 0.30 -1.34 -4.17
N ARG A 13 0.97 -2.49 -4.24
CA ARG A 13 2.42 -2.59 -4.00
C ARG A 13 3.23 -1.73 -4.99
N MET A 14 2.89 -1.79 -6.27
CA MET A 14 3.55 -0.99 -7.31
C MET A 14 3.34 0.51 -7.09
N LEU A 15 2.13 0.93 -6.70
CA LEU A 15 1.84 2.31 -6.32
C LEU A 15 2.67 2.78 -5.11
N ALA A 16 2.75 1.95 -4.07
CA ALA A 16 3.54 2.26 -2.88
C ALA A 16 5.04 2.39 -3.20
N LEU A 17 5.59 1.51 -4.04
CA LEU A 17 6.97 1.62 -4.53
C LEU A 17 7.22 2.92 -5.28
N ALA A 18 6.33 3.31 -6.18
CA ALA A 18 6.46 4.53 -6.97
C ALA A 18 6.32 5.80 -6.12
N GLY A 19 5.57 5.74 -5.01
CA GLY A 19 5.39 6.88 -4.10
C GLY A 19 6.52 7.09 -3.11
N TYR A 20 7.35 6.08 -2.83
CA TYR A 20 8.51 6.21 -1.92
C TYR A 20 9.48 7.35 -2.32
N PRO A 21 9.95 7.47 -3.58
CA PRO A 21 10.80 8.59 -3.99
C PRO A 21 10.11 9.96 -3.95
N LEU A 22 8.77 9.99 -3.81
CA LEU A 22 7.98 11.21 -3.69
C LEU A 22 7.71 11.61 -2.23
N GLY A 23 8.22 10.85 -1.24
CA GLY A 23 7.98 11.10 0.18
C GLY A 23 6.53 10.87 0.61
N LEU A 24 5.84 9.93 -0.05
CA LEU A 24 4.45 9.55 0.25
C LEU A 24 4.40 8.34 1.18
N ASP A 25 3.42 8.34 2.08
CA ASP A 25 3.12 7.21 2.96
C ASP A 25 1.83 6.54 2.51
N PHE A 26 1.75 5.21 2.67
CA PHE A 26 0.61 4.42 2.20
C PHE A 26 -0.03 3.61 3.33
N SER A 27 -1.36 3.53 3.29
CA SER A 27 -2.14 2.58 4.07
C SER A 27 -3.07 1.81 3.14
N VAL A 28 -3.18 0.50 3.33
CA VAL A 28 -3.99 -0.38 2.49
C VAL A 28 -5.05 -1.08 3.33
N LEU A 29 -6.29 -1.04 2.86
CA LEU A 29 -7.39 -1.83 3.42
C LEU A 29 -7.58 -3.07 2.57
N GLU A 30 -7.34 -4.25 3.14
CA GLU A 30 -7.46 -5.53 2.43
C GLU A 30 -7.96 -6.62 3.38
N PRO A 31 -9.10 -7.28 3.09
CA PRO A 31 -9.60 -8.39 3.90
C PRO A 31 -8.63 -9.57 4.01
N ALA A 32 -7.84 -9.83 2.97
CA ALA A 32 -6.87 -10.91 2.98
C ALA A 32 -5.69 -10.58 3.92
N PRO A 33 -5.30 -11.49 4.84
CA PRO A 33 -4.22 -11.25 5.81
C PRO A 33 -2.84 -11.17 5.15
N ASP A 34 -2.71 -11.64 3.91
CA ASP A 34 -1.48 -11.75 3.13
C ASP A 34 -1.42 -10.74 1.98
N ALA A 35 -1.92 -9.53 2.21
CA ALA A 35 -1.87 -8.44 1.24
C ALA A 35 -0.45 -8.24 0.66
N CYS A 36 -0.31 -8.34 -0.66
CA CYS A 36 0.95 -8.15 -1.39
C CYS A 36 1.63 -6.80 -1.08
N ALA A 37 0.82 -5.77 -0.82
CA ALA A 37 1.25 -4.42 -0.48
C ALA A 37 1.62 -4.20 1.00
N ALA A 38 1.36 -5.15 1.90
CA ALA A 38 1.61 -4.99 3.35
C ALA A 38 3.07 -4.72 3.70
N ALA A 39 4.02 -5.20 2.89
CA ALA A 39 5.45 -4.93 3.10
C ALA A 39 5.84 -3.46 2.87
N LEU A 40 4.99 -2.67 2.21
CA LEU A 40 5.29 -1.29 1.80
C LEU A 40 4.23 -0.28 2.28
N SER A 41 3.23 -0.75 3.02
CA SER A 41 2.11 0.07 3.48
C SER A 41 1.61 -0.45 4.82
N THR A 42 0.97 0.42 5.60
CA THR A 42 0.24 -0.03 6.79
C THR A 42 -0.98 -0.82 6.35
N HIS A 43 -1.07 -2.10 6.72
CA HIS A 43 -2.24 -2.94 6.47
C HIS A 43 -3.28 -2.73 7.57
N ILE A 44 -4.47 -2.32 7.16
CA ILE A 44 -5.68 -2.11 7.96
C ILE A 44 -6.71 -3.16 7.54
#